data_AF-A0A960VW45-F1
#
_entry.id   AF-A0A960VW45-F1
#
_cell.length_a   1.000
_cell.length_b   1.000
_cell.length_c   1.000
_cell.angle_alpha   90.00
_cell.angle_beta   90.00
_cell.angle_gamma   90.00
#
_symmetry.space_group_name_H-M   'P 1'
#
loop_
_entity.id
_entity.type
_entity.pdbx_description
1 polymer ?
#
loop_
_entity_poly.entity_id
_entity_poly.type
_entity_poly.pdbx_seq_one_letter_code
_entity_poly.pdbx_strand_id
1 'polypeptide(L)' 'MSYCDFTIEDLKDKFQLNFIEDRNLFENVPSGKISPELTTLLKKYIPLALAIDTEKAHYGNFTIYYHKLS' A
#
# COMPACT_ATOMS: atom_id res chain seq x y z
N MET A 1 17.58 8.61 -27.39
CA MET A 1 18.22 8.68 -26.06
C MET A 1 17.97 7.35 -25.38
N SER A 2 19.03 6.62 -25.04
CA SER A 2 18.89 5.35 -24.30
C SER A 2 18.36 5.68 -22.91
N TYR A 3 17.25 5.05 -22.51
CA TYR A 3 16.61 5.32 -21.23
C TYR A 3 17.43 4.83 -20.02
N CYS A 4 18.58 4.22 -20.27
CA CYS A 4 19.43 3.59 -19.26
C CYS A 4 20.61 4.45 -18.81
N ASP A 5 20.86 5.61 -19.43
CA ASP A 5 22.12 6.34 -19.26
C ASP A 5 21.99 7.58 -18.34
N PHE A 6 20.95 7.64 -17.51
CA PHE A 6 20.75 8.75 -16.58
C PHE A 6 20.56 8.25 -15.15
N THR A 7 21.32 8.86 -14.24
CA THR A 7 21.16 8.68 -12.81
C THR A 7 20.22 9.74 -12.24
N ILE A 8 19.69 9.50 -11.03
CA ILE A 8 18.84 10.47 -10.31
C ILE A 8 19.62 11.77 -10.06
N GLU A 9 20.92 11.67 -9.82
CA GLU A 9 21.85 12.79 -9.62
C GLU A 9 21.96 13.65 -10.89
N ASP A 10 22.15 13.02 -12.06
CA ASP A 10 22.22 13.73 -13.35
C ASP A 10 20.95 14.54 -13.64
N LEU A 11 19.79 14.00 -13.24
CA LEU A 11 18.50 14.66 -13.43
C LEU A 11 18.33 15.83 -12.47
N LYS A 12 18.81 15.72 -11.23
CA LYS A 12 18.77 16.79 -10.24
C LYS A 12 19.52 18.02 -10.73
N ASP A 13 20.71 17.82 -11.27
CA ASP A 13 21.58 18.92 -11.71
C ASP A 13 21.13 19.52 -13.05
N LYS A 14 20.75 18.69 -14.03
CA LYS A 14 20.33 19.17 -15.36
C LYS A 14 19.02 19.93 -15.32
N PHE A 15 18.08 19.51 -14.48
CA PHE A 15 16.74 20.07 -14.42
C PHE A 15 16.49 20.91 -13.16
N GLN A 16 17.51 21.10 -12.32
CA GLN A 16 17.43 21.88 -11.08
C GLN A 16 16.27 21.42 -10.18
N LEU A 17 16.11 20.10 -10.06
CA LEU A 17 14.95 19.49 -9.40
C LEU A 17 15.14 19.45 -7.88
N ASN A 18 14.08 19.80 -7.17
CA ASN A 18 13.98 19.55 -5.73
C ASN A 18 13.20 18.27 -5.50
N PHE A 19 13.88 17.24 -4.99
CA PHE A 19 13.26 15.98 -4.60
C PHE A 19 12.63 16.13 -3.22
N ILE A 20 11.38 15.68 -3.10
CA ILE A 20 10.65 15.66 -1.83
C ILE A 20 10.32 14.20 -1.54
N GLU A 21 11.14 13.56 -0.71
CA GLU A 21 11.01 12.14 -0.38
C GLU A 21 9.93 11.91 0.69
N ASP A 22 9.84 12.81 1.67
CA ASP A 22 8.95 12.69 2.83
C ASP A 22 7.59 13.36 2.64
N ARG A 23 7.06 13.35 1.41
CA ARG A 23 5.72 13.87 1.13
C ARG A 23 4.71 12.74 1.03
N ASN A 24 3.78 12.70 1.97
CA ASN A 24 2.64 11.80 1.84
C ASN A 24 1.67 12.35 0.78
N LEU A 25 1.71 11.74 -0.41
CA LEU A 25 0.87 12.13 -1.55
C LEU A 25 -0.63 11.90 -1.31
N PHE A 26 -0.98 11.11 -0.30
CA PHE A 26 -2.35 10.65 -0.05
C PHE A 26 -2.87 10.98 1.35
N GLU A 27 -2.28 11.98 2.02
CA GLU A 27 -2.66 12.42 3.37
C GLU A 27 -4.17 12.69 3.53
N ASN A 28 -4.82 13.24 2.48
CA ASN A 28 -6.23 13.62 2.50
C ASN A 28 -7.11 12.71 1.64
N VAL A 29 -6.68 11.49 1.31
CA VAL A 29 -7.55 10.55 0.61
C VAL A 29 -8.57 9.99 1.61
N PRO A 30 -9.88 10.26 1.43
CA PRO A 30 -10.89 9.71 2.31
C PRO A 30 -10.88 8.19 2.21
N SER A 31 -10.97 7.50 3.34
CA SER A 31 -11.08 6.05 3.34
C SER A 31 -12.31 5.63 2.53
N GLY A 32 -12.10 4.93 1.42
CA GLY A 32 -13.18 4.42 0.58
C GLY A 32 -14.07 3.45 1.34
N LYS A 33 -15.37 3.46 1.04
CA LYS A 33 -16.31 2.48 1.60
C LYS A 33 -16.00 1.11 1.01
N ILE A 34 -15.74 0.14 1.87
CA ILE A 34 -15.50 -1.26 1.47
C ILE A 34 -16.81 -1.84 0.92
N SER A 35 -16.73 -2.56 -0.19
CA SER A 35 -17.90 -3.21 -0.77
C SER A 35 -18.41 -4.35 0.16
N PRO A 36 -19.73 -4.62 0.18
CA PRO A 36 -20.28 -5.70 1.01
C PRO A 36 -19.77 -7.09 0.57
N GLU A 37 -19.50 -7.28 -0.72
CA GLU A 37 -18.93 -8.52 -1.26
C GLU A 37 -17.51 -8.74 -0.73
N LEU A 38 -16.67 -7.70 -0.78
CA LEU A 38 -15.29 -7.76 -0.27
C LEU A 38 -15.28 -8.03 1.24
N THR A 39 -16.19 -7.40 2.00
CA THR A 39 -16.36 -7.64 3.43
C THR A 39 -16.68 -9.11 3.72
N THR A 40 -17.57 -9.71 2.93
CA THR A 40 -18.00 -11.10 3.09
C THR A 40 -16.85 -12.07 2.80
N LEU A 41 -16.07 -11.79 1.75
CA LEU A 41 -14.87 -12.56 1.41
C LEU A 41 -13.82 -12.47 2.52
N LEU A 42 -13.53 -11.26 3.01
CA LEU A 42 -12.56 -11.05 4.07
C LEU A 42 -12.96 -11.78 5.36
N LYS A 43 -14.22 -11.73 5.77
CA LYS A 43 -14.72 -12.49 6.93
C LYS A 43 -14.52 -14.01 6.78
N LYS A 44 -14.66 -14.55 5.57
CA LYS A 44 -14.51 -15.99 5.31
C LYS A 44 -13.04 -16.43 5.24
N TYR A 45 -12.18 -15.65 4.59
CA TYR A 45 -10.83 -16.10 4.25
C TYR A 45 -9.75 -15.63 5.22
N ILE A 46 -9.95 -14.54 5.98
CA ILE A 46 -8.98 -14.09 6.99
C ILE A 46 -8.73 -15.16 8.07
N PRO A 47 -9.75 -15.80 8.68
CA PRO A 47 -9.52 -16.86 9.66
C PRO A 47 -8.75 -18.05 9.07
N LEU A 48 -8.99 -18.34 7.80
CA LEU A 48 -8.36 -19.43 7.06
C LEU A 48 -6.88 -19.12 6.77
N ALA A 49 -6.58 -17.89 6.38
CA ALA A 49 -5.23 -17.42 6.11
C ALA A 49 -4.37 -17.31 7.39
N LEU A 50 -4.99 -16.98 8.53
CA LEU A 50 -4.37 -17.02 9.85
C LEU A 50 -4.09 -18.46 10.31
N ALA A 51 -5.03 -19.38 10.09
CA ALA A 51 -4.87 -20.79 10.45
C ALA A 51 -3.79 -21.51 9.63
N ILE A 52 -3.50 -21.03 8.41
CA ILE A 52 -2.47 -21.57 7.50
C ILE A 52 -1.12 -20.84 7.68
N ASP A 53 -1.02 -19.92 8.65
CA ASP A 53 0.21 -19.17 8.97
C ASP A 53 0.83 -18.48 7.74
N THR A 54 -0.04 -17.96 6.86
CA THR A 54 0.44 -17.21 5.70
C THR A 54 1.04 -15.90 6.20
N GLU A 55 2.32 -15.65 5.92
CA GLU A 55 3.01 -14.44 6.39
C GLU A 55 2.21 -13.17 6.05
N LYS A 56 1.51 -13.17 4.92
CA LYS A 56 0.65 -12.07 4.44
C LYS A 56 -0.54 -11.76 5.34
N ALA A 57 -1.04 -12.73 6.11
CA ALA A 57 -2.07 -12.53 7.14
C ALA A 57 -1.48 -12.04 8.47
N HIS A 58 -0.20 -12.34 8.74
CA HIS A 58 0.51 -11.86 9.92
C HIS A 58 1.01 -10.41 9.77
N TYR A 59 1.33 -9.95 8.55
CA TYR A 59 1.64 -8.55 8.33
C TYR A 59 0.38 -7.68 8.55
N GLY A 60 0.41 -6.89 9.63
CA GLY A 60 -0.73 -6.32 10.37
C GLY A 60 -1.77 -5.49 9.59
N ASN A 61 -1.59 -5.24 8.31
CA ASN A 61 -2.58 -4.57 7.48
C ASN A 61 -3.88 -5.38 7.37
N PHE A 62 -3.82 -6.72 7.26
CA PHE A 62 -5.05 -7.55 7.21
C PHE A 62 -5.80 -7.60 8.54
N THR A 63 -5.09 -7.63 9.67
CA THR A 63 -5.67 -7.65 11.02
C THR A 63 -6.41 -6.35 11.36
N ILE A 64 -5.88 -5.20 10.92
CA ILE A 64 -6.52 -3.89 11.08
C ILE A 64 -7.89 -3.83 10.36
N TYR A 65 -8.00 -4.44 9.17
CA TYR A 65 -9.28 -4.52 8.46
C TYR A 65 -10.27 -5.48 9.13
N TYR A 66 -9.82 -6.61 9.68
CA TYR A 66 -10.71 -7.54 10.40
C TYR A 66 -11.33 -6.88 11.64
N HIS A 67 -10.52 -6.14 12.41
CA HIS A 67 -11.01 -5.48 13.63
C HIS A 67 -11.96 -4.31 13.33
N LYS A 68 -11.87 -3.69 12.14
CA LYS A 68 -12.79 -2.63 11.68
C LYS A 68 -14.11 -3.17 11.11
N LEU A 69 -14.20 -4.48 10.85
CA LEU A 69 -15.36 -5.16 10.26
C LEU A 69 -16.19 -5.97 11.27
N SER A 70 -15.69 -6.12 12.51
CA SER A 70 -16.37 -6.71 13.67
C SER A 70 -16.97 -5.62 14.55
#